data_AF-A0A4Q2R5D2-F1
#
_entry.id   AF-A0A4Q2R5D2-F1
#
_cell.length_a   1.000
_cell.length_b   1.000
_cell.length_c   1.000
_cell.angle_alpha   90.00
_cell.angle_beta   90.00
_cell.angle_gamma   90.00
#
_symmetry.space_group_name_H-M   'P 1'
#
loop_
_entity.id
_entity.type
_entity.pdbx_description
1 polymer ?
#
loop_
_entity_poly.entity_id
_entity_poly.type
_entity_poly.pdbx_seq_one_letter_code
_entity_poly.pdbx_strand_id
1 'polypeptide(L)' 'GYGVQRVYTDDRSLDETMTVRDRDVVLVPRGYHPVGAAHGYTLFYLNVMAGPRRTWRFHNDPDHAWLLNR' A
#
# COMPACT_ATOMS: atom_id res chain seq x y z
N GLY A 1 -14.17 11.76 -4.13
CA GLY A 1 -13.97 10.98 -2.90
C GLY A 1 -12.52 11.00 -2.50
N TYR A 2 -12.14 10.14 -1.56
CA TYR A 2 -10.75 9.93 -1.17
C TYR A 2 -10.49 8.48 -0.80
N GLY A 3 -9.22 8.09 -0.86
CA GLY A 3 -8.69 6.87 -0.25
C GLY A 3 -7.79 7.22 0.92
N VAL A 4 -7.46 6.21 1.72
CA VAL A 4 -6.40 6.28 2.71
C VAL A 4 -5.33 5.28 2.30
N GLN A 5 -4.10 5.74 2.17
CA GLN A 5 -2.94 4.88 1.95
C GLN A 5 -1.99 5.05 3.11
N ARG A 6 -1.49 3.93 3.64
CA ARG A 6 -0.46 3.92 4.67
C ARG A 6 0.79 3.30 4.10
N VAL A 7 1.97 3.86 4.37
CA VAL A 7 3.26 3.25 4.02
C VAL A 7 4.09 3.09 5.29
N TYR A 8 4.40 1.85 5.69
CA TYR A 8 5.08 1.59 6.96
C TYR A 8 6.05 0.40 6.93
N THR A 9 7.07 0.41 7.79
CA THR A 9 8.01 -0.71 8.02
C THR A 9 7.73 -1.44 9.33
N ASP A 10 8.28 -2.64 9.50
CA ASP A 10 8.12 -3.44 10.73
C ASP A 10 8.55 -2.65 11.99
N ASP A 11 9.69 -1.95 11.88
CA ASP A 11 10.29 -1.15 12.96
C ASP A 11 9.69 0.26 13.11
N ARG A 12 8.73 0.62 12.26
CA ARG A 12 8.09 1.95 12.22
C ARG A 12 9.05 3.12 11.98
N SER A 13 10.26 2.87 11.47
CA SER A 13 11.18 3.93 11.03
C SER A 13 10.63 4.71 9.83
N LEU A 14 9.70 4.12 9.10
CA LEU A 14 8.77 4.77 8.19
C LEU A 14 7.36 4.37 8.63
N ASP A 15 6.47 5.33 8.85
CA ASP A 15 5.05 5.09 9.14
C ASP A 15 4.21 6.33 8.80
N GLU A 16 3.83 6.46 7.54
CA GLU A 16 3.08 7.59 7.03
C GLU A 16 1.67 7.17 6.64
N THR A 17 0.67 7.96 7.03
CA THR A 17 -0.73 7.77 6.63
C THR A 17 -1.22 9.00 5.87
N MET A 18 -1.66 8.80 4.63
CA MET A 18 -2.06 9.89 3.74
C MET A 18 -3.49 9.71 3.27
N THR A 19 -4.22 10.82 3.21
CA THR A 19 -5.46 10.91 2.44
C THR A 19 -5.09 11.18 0.98
N VAL A 20 -5.47 10.26 0.08
CA VAL A 20 -5.22 10.37 -1.36
C VAL A 20 -6.50 10.73 -2.11
N ARG A 21 -6.39 11.61 -3.09
CA ARG A 21 -7.50 12.06 -3.96
C ARG A 21 -7.27 11.62 -5.40
N ASP A 22 -8.23 11.94 -6.26
CA ASP A 22 -8.14 11.65 -7.69
C ASP A 22 -6.86 12.23 -8.29
N ARG A 23 -6.13 11.38 -9.05
CA ARG A 23 -4.85 11.68 -9.69
C ARG A 23 -3.67 12.00 -8.76
N ASP A 24 -3.81 11.83 -7.44
CA ASP A 24 -2.65 11.86 -6.55
C ASP A 24 -1.72 10.67 -6.81
N VAL A 25 -0.43 10.85 -6.50
CA VAL A 25 0.60 9.80 -6.62
C VAL A 25 1.25 9.60 -5.26
N VAL A 26 1.38 8.35 -4.86
CA VAL A 26 2.13 7.94 -3.66
C VAL A 26 3.36 7.16 -4.06
N LEU A 27 4.52 7.57 -3.54
CA LEU A 27 5.76 6.81 -3.63
C LEU A 27 5.84 5.83 -2.46
N VAL A 28 6.16 4.56 -2.78
CA VAL A 28 6.40 3.51 -1.80
C VAL A 28 7.89 3.12 -1.87
N PRO A 29 8.77 3.78 -1.10
CA PRO A 29 10.21 3.52 -1.17
C PRO A 29 10.60 2.18 -0.53
N ARG A 30 9.82 1.73 0.47
CA ARG A 30 9.98 0.46 1.19
C ARG A 30 8.75 0.21 2.08
N GLY A 31 8.63 -1.02 2.58
CA GLY A 31 7.63 -1.38 3.57
C GLY A 31 6.27 -1.79 2.99
N TYR A 32 5.34 -2.03 3.89
CA TYR A 32 3.95 -2.37 3.63
C TYR A 32 3.17 -1.14 3.19
N HIS A 33 2.21 -1.33 2.29
CA HIS A 33 1.52 -0.22 1.63
C HIS A 33 0.03 -0.50 1.35
N PRO A 34 -0.79 -0.82 2.38
CA PRO A 34 -2.20 -1.06 2.20
C PRO A 34 -2.97 0.20 1.77
N VAL A 35 -4.05 -0.01 1.01
CA VAL A 35 -4.95 1.05 0.54
C VAL A 35 -6.37 0.73 0.97
N GLY A 36 -7.06 1.71 1.56
CA GLY A 36 -8.45 1.64 1.94
C GLY A 36 -9.30 2.69 1.20
N ALA A 37 -10.45 2.28 0.68
CA ALA A 37 -11.43 3.20 0.13
C ALA A 37 -12.29 3.79 1.25
N ALA A 38 -12.53 5.11 1.22
CA ALA A 38 -13.54 5.69 2.09
C ALA A 38 -14.94 5.20 1.67
N HIS A 39 -15.82 4.99 2.66
CA HIS A 39 -17.18 4.51 2.41
C HIS A 39 -17.91 5.41 1.40
N GLY A 40 -18.63 4.79 0.46
CA GLY A 40 -19.38 5.49 -0.60
C GLY A 40 -18.55 5.91 -1.82
N TYR A 41 -17.23 5.68 -1.83
CA TYR A 41 -16.38 5.97 -2.98
C TYR A 41 -15.74 4.71 -3.56
N THR A 42 -15.71 4.63 -4.89
CA THR A 42 -14.89 3.65 -5.60
C THR A 42 -13.46 4.14 -5.68
N LEU A 43 -12.50 3.24 -5.48
CA LEU A 43 -11.07 3.54 -5.51
C LEU A 43 -10.40 2.73 -6.61
N PHE A 44 -9.62 3.41 -7.45
CA PHE A 44 -8.83 2.82 -8.53
C PHE A 44 -7.40 3.37 -8.46
N TYR A 45 -6.41 2.52 -8.72
CA TYR A 45 -5.01 2.92 -8.85
C TYR A 45 -4.30 2.14 -9.94
N LEU A 46 -3.30 2.78 -10.55
CA LEU A 46 -2.36 2.17 -11.48
C LEU A 46 -1.00 2.04 -10.78
N ASN A 47 -0.45 0.82 -10.72
CA ASN A 47 0.87 0.58 -10.16
C ASN A 47 1.94 0.46 -11.24
N VAL A 48 3.11 1.03 -10.96
CA VAL A 48 4.32 0.85 -11.75
C VAL A 48 5.45 0.43 -10.80
N MET A 49 6.12 -0.68 -11.11
CA MET A 49 7.29 -1.16 -10.37
C MET A 49 8.39 -1.55 -11.34
N ALA A 50 9.63 -1.29 -10.94
CA ALA A 50 10.82 -1.70 -11.66
C ALA A 50 11.91 -2.10 -10.67
N GLY A 51 12.84 -2.94 -11.11
CA GLY A 51 13.98 -3.40 -10.32
C GLY A 51 14.96 -4.18 -11.19
N PRO A 52 16.14 -4.55 -10.67
CA PRO A 52 17.19 -5.23 -11.43
C PRO A 52 16.77 -6.61 -11.97
N ARG A 53 15.72 -7.21 -11.40
CA ARG A 53 15.12 -8.47 -11.86
C ARG A 53 13.62 -8.27 -12.04
N ARG A 54 13.09 -8.60 -13.22
CA ARG A 54 11.65 -8.55 -13.51
C ARG A 54 10.94 -9.76 -12.91
N THR A 55 10.82 -9.79 -11.59
CA THR A 55 10.09 -10.81 -10.84
C THR A 55 9.40 -10.15 -9.66
N TRP A 56 8.11 -10.42 -9.50
CA TRP A 56 7.36 -9.91 -8.36
C TRP A 56 7.44 -10.90 -7.21
N ARG A 57 8.09 -10.49 -6.12
CA ARG A 57 8.19 -11.24 -4.87
C ARG A 57 7.84 -10.29 -3.74
N PHE A 58 6.91 -10.68 -2.89
CA PHE A 58 6.47 -9.88 -1.75
C PHE A 58 6.51 -10.73 -0.48
N HIS A 59 6.67 -10.04 0.66
CA HIS A 59 6.56 -10.62 1.98
C HIS A 59 5.37 -9.97 2.66
N ASN A 60 4.44 -10.78 3.16
CA ASN A 60 3.24 -10.28 3.83
C ASN A 60 3.57 -9.95 5.28
N ASP A 61 2.90 -8.92 5.81
CA ASP A 61 3.00 -8.56 7.22
C ASP A 61 2.53 -9.76 8.09
N PRO A 62 3.39 -10.30 8.97
CA PRO A 62 3.04 -11.43 9.83
C PRO A 62 1.79 -11.19 10.68
N ASP A 63 1.55 -9.96 11.13
CA ASP A 63 0.38 -9.59 11.96
C ASP A 63 -0.94 -9.68 11.17
N HIS A 64 -0.85 -9.75 9.85
CA HIS A 64 -1.98 -9.82 8.93
C HIS A 64 -2.02 -11.14 8.14
N ALA A 65 -1.13 -12.09 8.43
CA ALA A 65 -1.03 -13.35 7.69
C ALA A 65 -2.32 -14.19 7.74
N TRP A 66 -3.13 -14.03 8.79
CA TRP A 66 -4.43 -14.69 8.94
C TRP A 66 -5.42 -14.39 7.81
N LEU A 67 -5.25 -13.29 7.07
CA LEU A 67 -6.09 -12.93 5.92
C LEU A 67 -5.90 -13.87 4.73
N LEU A 68 -4.73 -14.53 4.61
CA LEU A 68 -4.37 -15.37 3.47
C LEU A 68 -4.90 -16.80 3.57
N ASN A 69 -5.29 -17.21 4.78
CA ASN A 69 -5.81 -18.54 5.07
C ASN A 69 -7.35 -18.57 5.07
N ARG A 70 -7.99 -17.59 4.41
CA ARG A 70 -9.44 -17.49 4.27
C ARG A 70 -9.90 -17.91 2.88
#